data_AF-A0A6C1QLV9-F1
#
_entry.id   AF-A0A6C1QLV9-F1
#
_cell.length_a   1.000
_cell.length_b   1.000
_cell.length_c   1.000
_cell.angle_alpha   90.00
_cell.angle_beta   90.00
_cell.angle_gamma   90.00
#
_symmetry.space_group_name_H-M   'P 1'
#
loop_
_entity.id
_entity.type
_entity.pdbx_description
1 polymer ?
#
loop_
_entity_poly.entity_id
_entity_poly.type
_entity_poly.pdbx_seq_one_letter_code
_entity_poly.pdbx_strand_id
1 'polypeptide(L)'
;IETIRHPLVGICLDSVNSLGIAEGLETVVENLAPHTLNLHVKDFTIRRVDHKMGFVVEGVPAGKGFLNLPWIIEKLKPWNRCHSAILELWTPPEATISNTIRKEDAWARESIQYLKQII
;
A
#
# COMPACT_ATOMS: atom_id res chain seq x y z
N ILE A 1 9.53 10.41 -16.70
CA ILE A 1 9.99 9.10 -17.22
C ILE A 1 10.03 9.10 -18.74
N GLU A 2 8.95 9.51 -19.39
CA GLU A 2 8.84 9.59 -20.86
C GLU A 2 9.87 10.51 -21.53
N THR A 3 10.34 11.54 -20.84
CA THR A 3 11.44 12.40 -21.32
C THR A 3 12.81 11.72 -21.17
N ILE A 4 13.03 11.04 -20.04
CA ILE A 4 14.32 10.42 -19.71
C ILE A 4 14.56 9.15 -20.55
N ARG A 5 13.51 8.35 -20.81
CA ARG A 5 13.53 7.12 -21.64
C ARG A 5 14.66 6.14 -21.31
N HIS A 6 15.04 6.06 -20.04
CA HIS A 6 16.08 5.15 -19.58
C HIS A 6 15.45 3.89 -18.95
N PRO A 7 15.91 2.67 -19.29
CA PRO A 7 15.29 1.43 -18.81
C PRO A 7 15.31 1.28 -17.29
N LEU A 8 16.33 1.85 -16.63
CA LEU A 8 16.49 1.82 -15.17
C LEU A 8 15.69 2.91 -14.42
N VAL A 9 14.95 3.76 -15.14
CA VAL A 9 14.14 4.82 -14.54
C VAL A 9 12.67 4.44 -14.62
N GLY A 10 11.97 4.54 -13.50
CA GLY A 10 10.57 4.17 -13.36
C GLY A 10 9.97 4.68 -12.06
N ILE A 11 8.83 4.11 -11.69
CA ILE A 11 7.99 4.55 -10.56
C ILE A 11 8.08 3.54 -9.41
N CYS A 12 8.15 4.08 -8.21
CA CYS A 12 7.76 3.37 -6.99
C CYS A 12 6.26 3.58 -6.81
N LEU A 13 5.46 2.57 -7.17
CA LEU A 13 4.02 2.65 -7.00
C LEU A 13 3.70 2.39 -5.54
N ASP A 14 2.93 3.27 -4.91
CA ASP A 14 2.49 3.14 -3.54
C ASP A 14 0.97 2.99 -3.51
N SER A 15 0.49 1.94 -2.83
CA SER A 15 -0.93 1.58 -2.85
C SER A 15 -1.85 2.54 -2.10
N VAL A 16 -1.33 3.48 -1.29
CA VAL A 16 -2.16 4.37 -0.45
C VAL A 16 -1.81 5.85 -0.62
N ASN A 17 -0.65 6.23 -1.15
CA ASN A 17 -0.27 7.65 -1.27
C ASN A 17 -1.25 8.50 -2.09
N SER A 18 -1.94 7.91 -3.08
CA SER A 18 -2.94 8.63 -3.90
C SER A 18 -4.10 9.18 -3.06
N LEU A 19 -4.38 8.56 -1.91
CA LEU A 19 -5.40 9.03 -0.97
C LEU A 19 -5.10 10.42 -0.43
N GLY A 20 -3.82 10.78 -0.28
CA GLY A 20 -3.39 12.09 0.22
C GLY A 20 -3.69 13.26 -0.71
N ILE A 21 -3.97 12.99 -1.98
CA ILE A 21 -4.28 13.99 -3.01
C ILE A 21 -5.61 13.72 -3.73
N ALA A 22 -6.46 12.86 -3.14
CA ALA A 22 -7.79 12.51 -3.65
C ALA A 22 -7.80 11.90 -5.07
N GLU A 23 -6.75 11.17 -5.43
CA GLU A 23 -6.70 10.41 -6.68
C GLU A 23 -7.20 8.97 -6.47
N GLY A 24 -8.06 8.51 -7.39
CA GLY A 24 -8.59 7.15 -7.37
C GLY A 24 -7.51 6.11 -7.63
N LEU A 25 -7.45 5.08 -6.78
CA LEU A 25 -6.42 4.04 -6.86
C LEU A 25 -6.41 3.36 -8.24
N GLU A 26 -7.59 3.05 -8.78
CA GLU A 26 -7.70 2.33 -10.05
C GLU A 26 -7.05 3.13 -11.18
N THR A 27 -7.36 4.42 -11.25
CA THR A 27 -6.77 5.35 -12.23
C THR A 27 -5.26 5.44 -12.05
N VAL A 28 -4.76 5.54 -10.82
CA VAL A 28 -3.32 5.60 -10.54
C VAL A 28 -2.63 4.30 -10.97
N VAL A 29 -3.14 3.14 -10.57
CA VAL A 29 -2.56 1.84 -10.92
C VAL A 29 -2.56 1.63 -12.43
N GLU A 30 -3.65 1.94 -13.13
CA GLU A 30 -3.74 1.74 -14.58
C GLU A 30 -2.76 2.64 -15.36
N ASN A 31 -2.57 3.89 -14.92
CA ASN A 31 -1.63 4.80 -15.57
C ASN A 31 -0.16 4.50 -15.22
N LEU A 32 0.13 4.04 -14.00
CA LEU A 32 1.50 3.90 -13.51
C LEU A 32 2.06 2.47 -13.61
N ALA A 33 1.21 1.45 -13.77
CA ALA A 33 1.63 0.05 -13.94
C ALA A 33 2.70 -0.16 -15.03
N PRO A 34 2.62 0.44 -16.23
CA PRO A 34 3.64 0.30 -17.28
C PRO A 34 5.04 0.81 -16.90
N HIS A 35 5.10 1.68 -15.89
CA HIS A 35 6.30 2.38 -15.46
C HIS A 35 6.83 1.91 -14.11
N THR A 36 6.12 1.01 -13.43
CA THR A 36 6.41 0.59 -12.05
C THR A 36 7.60 -0.37 -12.00
N LEU A 37 8.60 -0.04 -11.17
CA LEU A 37 9.79 -0.88 -10.91
C LEU A 37 9.77 -1.51 -9.51
N ASN A 38 9.08 -0.86 -8.58
CA ASN A 38 8.94 -1.28 -7.19
C ASN A 38 7.54 -0.93 -6.70
N LEU A 39 6.99 -1.79 -5.84
CA LEU A 39 5.69 -1.60 -5.20
C LEU A 39 5.88 -1.40 -3.70
N HIS A 40 5.34 -0.32 -3.15
CA HIS A 40 5.08 -0.19 -1.72
C HIS A 40 3.66 -0.66 -1.43
N VAL A 41 3.56 -1.67 -0.57
CA VAL A 41 2.30 -2.27 -0.16
C VAL A 41 1.92 -1.73 1.20
N LYS A 42 0.90 -0.89 1.20
CA LYS A 42 0.15 -0.43 2.37
C LYS A 42 -1.29 -0.90 2.24
N ASP A 43 -1.99 -0.99 3.35
CA ASP A 43 -3.45 -1.12 3.38
C ASP A 43 -4.00 -0.15 4.43
N PHE A 44 -5.28 0.21 4.30
CA PHE A 44 -5.88 1.22 5.15
C PHE A 44 -7.33 0.93 5.48
N THR A 45 -7.76 1.49 6.59
CA THR A 45 -9.17 1.58 6.99
C THR A 45 -9.58 3.03 7.18
N ILE A 46 -10.88 3.26 7.18
CA ILE A 46 -11.53 4.54 7.40
C ILE A 46 -12.59 4.31 8.47
N ARG A 47 -12.52 5.08 9.55
CA ARG A 47 -13.57 5.11 10.56
C ARG A 47 -14.11 6.52 10.70
N ARG A 48 -15.41 6.62 11.00
CA ARG A 48 -16.01 7.90 11.41
C ARG A 48 -15.56 8.23 12.83
N VAL A 49 -15.24 9.49 13.05
CA VAL A 49 -15.11 10.05 14.40
C VAL A 49 -16.45 10.01 15.15
N ASP A 50 -16.45 10.02 16.48
CA ASP A 50 -17.65 9.78 17.30
C ASP A 50 -18.77 10.79 17.04
N HIS A 51 -18.40 12.05 16.84
CA HIS A 51 -19.33 13.13 16.48
C HIS A 51 -19.82 13.07 15.03
N LYS A 52 -19.45 12.04 14.26
CA LYS A 52 -19.85 11.74 12.87
C LYS A 52 -19.46 12.78 11.81
N MET A 53 -18.87 13.91 12.19
CA MET A 53 -18.41 14.98 11.30
C MET A 53 -16.92 14.85 10.98
N GLY A 54 -16.55 13.80 10.25
CA GLY A 54 -15.16 13.58 9.83
C GLY A 54 -14.81 12.09 9.79
N PHE A 55 -13.57 11.83 9.40
CA PHE A 55 -13.03 10.48 9.28
C PHE A 55 -11.58 10.44 9.76
N VAL A 56 -11.17 9.29 10.25
CA VAL A 56 -9.75 8.97 10.47
C VAL A 56 -9.39 7.88 9.47
N VAL A 57 -8.32 8.12 8.73
CA VAL A 57 -7.68 7.13 7.89
C VAL A 57 -6.50 6.57 8.67
N GLU A 58 -6.46 5.25 8.83
CA GLU A 58 -5.43 4.57 9.60
C GLU A 58 -4.89 3.37 8.81
N GLY A 59 -3.62 3.04 9.02
CA GLY A 59 -3.05 1.82 8.49
C GLY A 59 -3.63 0.57 9.14
N VAL A 60 -3.63 -0.52 8.40
CA VAL A 60 -4.00 -1.86 8.87
C VAL A 60 -3.07 -2.91 8.25
N PRO A 61 -3.02 -4.15 8.77
CA PRO A 61 -2.29 -5.23 8.12
C PRO A 61 -2.73 -5.42 6.68
N ALA A 62 -1.80 -5.83 5.81
CA ALA A 62 -2.08 -6.09 4.40
C ALA A 62 -3.22 -7.12 4.25
N GLY A 63 -4.23 -6.81 3.43
CA GLY A 63 -5.38 -7.67 3.18
C GLY A 63 -6.49 -7.57 4.24
N LYS A 64 -6.37 -6.61 5.18
CA LYS A 64 -7.39 -6.34 6.21
C LYS A 64 -8.09 -5.00 6.02
N GLY A 65 -7.70 -4.21 5.03
CA GLY A 65 -8.26 -2.90 4.77
C GLY A 65 -9.16 -2.87 3.54
N PHE A 66 -9.25 -1.68 2.95
CA PHE A 66 -10.12 -1.40 1.82
C PHE A 66 -9.50 -1.72 0.46
N LEU A 67 -8.20 -2.05 0.38
CA LEU A 67 -7.55 -2.26 -0.90
C LEU A 67 -7.69 -3.68 -1.44
N ASN A 68 -7.93 -3.78 -2.74
CA ASN A 68 -7.83 -5.03 -3.48
C ASN A 68 -6.36 -5.28 -3.92
N LEU A 69 -5.52 -5.69 -2.98
CA LEU A 69 -4.10 -5.94 -3.23
C LEU A 69 -3.82 -6.98 -4.33
N PRO A 70 -4.56 -8.11 -4.44
CA PRO A 70 -4.40 -9.04 -5.56
C PRO A 70 -4.59 -8.38 -6.92
N TRP A 71 -5.60 -7.52 -7.07
CA TRP A 71 -5.86 -6.79 -8.31
C TRP A 71 -4.70 -5.85 -8.69
N ILE A 72 -4.13 -5.13 -7.71
CA ILE A 72 -2.96 -4.27 -7.96
C ILE A 72 -1.81 -5.10 -8.52
N ILE A 73 -1.50 -6.23 -7.87
CA ILE A 73 -0.42 -7.14 -8.29
C ILE A 73 -0.69 -7.69 -9.69
N GLU A 74 -1.93 -8.12 -9.97
CA GLU A 74 -2.33 -8.60 -11.30
C GLU A 74 -2.16 -7.54 -12.39
N LYS A 75 -2.43 -6.26 -12.11
CA LYS A 75 -2.24 -5.17 -13.06
C LYS A 75 -0.76 -4.89 -13.37
N LEU A 76 0.16 -5.22 -12.47
CA LEU A 76 1.60 -5.06 -12.68
C LEU A 76 2.21 -6.21 -13.51
N LYS A 77 1.68 -7.43 -13.38
CA LYS A 77 2.25 -8.66 -14.01
C LYS A 77 2.50 -8.54 -15.52
N PRO A 78 1.58 -8.03 -16.36
CA PRO A 78 1.77 -7.97 -17.81
C PRO A 78 3.00 -7.16 -18.26
N TRP A 79 3.44 -6.20 -17.45
CA TRP A 79 4.55 -5.33 -17.78
C TRP A 79 5.92 -5.95 -17.46
N ASN A 80 5.97 -6.92 -16.54
CA ASN A 80 7.20 -7.61 -16.13
C ASN A 80 8.36 -6.64 -15.77
N ARG A 81 8.04 -5.53 -15.10
CA ARG A 81 9.00 -4.49 -14.67
C ARG A 81 9.15 -4.37 -13.16
N CYS A 82 8.10 -4.66 -12.41
CA CYS A 82 8.08 -4.59 -10.96
C CYS A 82 8.59 -5.91 -10.36
N HIS A 83 9.78 -5.89 -9.74
CA HIS A 83 10.44 -7.08 -9.22
C HIS A 83 10.54 -7.11 -7.69
N SER A 84 9.96 -6.14 -7.02
CA SER A 84 10.00 -6.03 -5.55
C SER A 84 8.71 -5.43 -5.02
N ALA A 85 8.30 -5.93 -3.85
CA ALA A 85 7.22 -5.40 -3.06
C ALA A 85 7.72 -5.17 -1.64
N ILE A 86 7.57 -3.96 -1.12
CA ILE A 86 7.99 -3.55 0.21
C ILE A 86 6.72 -3.32 1.04
N LEU A 87 6.55 -4.08 2.10
CA LEU A 87 5.50 -3.84 3.07
C LEU A 87 5.82 -2.57 3.87
N GLU A 88 4.89 -1.61 3.87
CA GLU A 88 5.00 -0.39 4.67
C GLU A 88 3.78 -0.28 5.59
N LEU A 89 4.02 -0.34 6.90
CA LEU A 89 2.98 -0.28 7.92
C LEU A 89 3.06 1.04 8.67
N TRP A 90 1.93 1.71 8.76
CA TRP A 90 1.74 2.97 9.48
C TRP A 90 0.80 2.69 10.65
N THR A 91 1.30 1.84 11.55
CA THR A 91 0.57 1.31 12.70
C THR A 91 0.21 2.45 13.65
N PRO A 92 -1.09 2.67 13.96
CA PRO A 92 -1.47 3.68 14.94
C PRO A 92 -0.83 3.35 16.30
N PRO A 93 -0.23 4.34 16.98
CA PRO A 93 0.45 4.12 18.24
C PRO A 93 -0.52 3.63 19.31
N GLU A 94 0.00 2.83 20.22
CA GLU A 94 -0.72 2.34 21.40
C GLU A 94 -0.42 3.23 22.62
N ALA A 95 -1.13 3.00 23.73
CA ALA A 95 -0.94 3.74 24.98
C ALA A 95 0.49 3.71 25.54
N THR A 96 1.31 2.74 25.11
CA THR A 96 2.74 2.66 25.45
C THR A 96 3.58 2.30 24.22
N ILE A 97 4.85 2.71 24.22
CA ILE A 97 5.81 2.33 23.18
C ILE A 97 5.94 0.81 23.11
N SER A 98 6.01 0.11 24.26
CA SER A 98 6.11 -1.35 24.29
C SER A 98 4.90 -2.05 23.67
N ASN A 99 3.68 -1.51 23.85
CA ASN A 99 2.49 -2.00 23.15
C ASN A 99 2.58 -1.75 21.64
N THR A 100 3.07 -0.58 21.23
CA THR A 100 3.22 -0.22 19.82
C THR A 100 4.18 -1.17 19.11
N ILE A 101 5.36 -1.42 19.69
CA ILE A 101 6.35 -2.37 19.15
C ILE A 101 5.75 -3.78 18.99
N ARG A 102 4.98 -4.25 19.98
CA ARG A 102 4.31 -5.56 19.89
C ARG A 102 3.28 -5.62 18.76
N LYS A 103 2.51 -4.54 18.58
CA LYS A 103 1.51 -4.43 17.52
C LYS A 103 2.18 -4.38 16.14
N GLU A 104 3.26 -3.61 15.99
CA GLU A 104 4.05 -3.53 14.76
C GLU A 104 4.62 -4.90 14.36
N ASP A 105 5.23 -5.64 15.29
CA ASP A 105 5.76 -6.99 15.01
C ASP A 105 4.65 -7.97 14.59
N ALA A 106 3.52 -7.95 15.29
CA ALA A 106 2.37 -8.78 14.95
C ALA A 106 1.81 -8.45 13.55
N TRP A 107 1.63 -7.17 13.25
CA TRP A 107 1.12 -6.71 11.95
C TRP A 107 2.08 -7.06 10.82
N ALA A 108 3.39 -6.91 11.04
CA ALA A 108 4.40 -7.27 10.06
C ALA A 108 4.35 -8.77 9.72
N ARG A 109 4.28 -9.64 10.73
CA ARG A 109 4.19 -11.10 10.53
C ARG A 109 2.94 -11.51 9.76
N GLU A 110 1.78 -11.01 10.18
CA GLU A 110 0.50 -11.33 9.53
C GLU A 110 0.47 -10.83 8.08
N SER A 111 0.91 -9.59 7.85
CA SER A 111 0.95 -9.00 6.52
C SER A 111 1.88 -9.77 5.59
N ILE A 112 3.08 -10.14 6.05
CA ILE A 112 4.01 -10.94 5.23
C ILE A 112 3.45 -12.33 4.95
N GLN A 113 2.77 -12.96 5.91
CA GLN A 113 2.12 -14.25 5.69
C GLN A 113 1.05 -14.15 4.59
N TYR A 114 0.22 -13.12 4.60
CA TYR A 114 -0.78 -12.85 3.57
C TYR A 114 -0.13 -12.55 2.20
N LEU A 115 0.84 -11.64 2.16
CA LEU A 115 1.46 -11.20 0.91
C LEU A 115 2.18 -12.34 0.17
N LYS A 116 2.79 -13.28 0.90
CA LYS A 116 3.39 -14.50 0.33
C LYS A 116 2.40 -15.40 -0.41
N GLN A 117 1.10 -15.24 -0.19
CA GLN A 117 0.06 -16.03 -0.86
C GLN A 117 -0.37 -15.41 -2.19
N ILE A 118 -0.14 -14.11 -2.40
CA ILE A 118 -0.70 -13.36 -3.53
C ILE A 118 0.36 -12.75 -4.47
N ILE A 119 1.62 -12.70 -4.03
CA ILE A 119 2.77 -12.22 -4.83
C ILE A 119 3.41 -13.38 -5.58
#